data_AF-A0AAT9IXV1-F1
#
_entry.id   AF-A0AAT9IXV1-F1
#
_cell.length_a   1.000
_cell.length_b   1.000
_cell.length_c   1.000
_cell.angle_alpha   90.00
_cell.angle_beta   90.00
_cell.angle_gamma   90.00
#
_symmetry.space_group_name_H-M   'P 1'
#
loop_
_entity.id
_entity.type
_entity.pdbx_description
1 polymer ?
#
loop_
_entity_poly.entity_id
_entity_poly.type
_entity_poly.pdbx_seq_one_letter_code
_entity_poly.pdbx_strand_id
1 'polypeptide(L)' 'MSLTVYHDRDCDLSVIQSRKVLVIGYGSQGRTQALNARDSGVTQIRVALKPDLRPAQKPRPMVSRW' A
#
# COMPACT_ATOMS: atom_id res chain seq x y z
N MET A 1 -23.87 -15.06 -17.82
CA MET A 1 -23.07 -14.94 -16.59
C MET A 1 -23.51 -13.68 -15.87
N SER A 2 -23.96 -13.74 -14.62
CA SER A 2 -24.10 -12.54 -13.77
C SER A 2 -22.76 -12.27 -13.07
N LEU A 3 -22.41 -11.00 -12.90
CA LEU A 3 -21.24 -10.59 -12.13
C LEU A 3 -21.63 -10.45 -10.65
N THR A 4 -20.87 -11.09 -9.76
CA THR A 4 -20.98 -10.84 -8.33
C THR A 4 -20.26 -9.54 -7.99
N VAL A 5 -20.95 -8.63 -7.32
CA VAL A 5 -20.40 -7.34 -6.86
C VAL A 5 -20.18 -7.44 -5.35
N TYR A 6 -18.96 -7.12 -4.92
CA TYR A 6 -18.58 -7.11 -3.50
C TYR A 6 -18.56 -5.69 -2.97
N HIS A 7 -18.99 -5.53 -1.73
CA HIS A 7 -18.98 -4.27 -1.00
C HIS A 7 -18.17 -4.41 0.30
N ASP A 8 -17.93 -3.30 0.99
CA ASP A 8 -17.14 -3.30 2.23
C ASP A 8 -17.68 -4.24 3.30
N ARG A 9 -19.01 -4.49 3.32
CA ARG A 9 -19.64 -5.46 4.24
C ARG A 9 -19.20 -6.91 4.02
N ASP A 10 -18.72 -7.22 2.83
CA ASP A 10 -18.28 -8.55 2.41
C ASP A 10 -16.76 -8.73 2.61
N CYS A 11 -16.06 -7.68 3.07
CA CYS A 11 -14.61 -7.61 3.17
C CYS A 11 -14.15 -7.43 4.62
N ASP A 12 -13.22 -8.29 5.06
CA ASP A 12 -12.57 -8.16 6.38
C ASP A 12 -11.20 -7.48 6.24
N LEU A 13 -11.09 -6.25 6.74
CA LEU A 13 -9.86 -5.46 6.72
C LEU A 13 -8.77 -5.99 7.66
N SER A 14 -9.13 -6.76 8.69
CA SER A 14 -8.16 -7.31 9.64
C SER A 14 -7.14 -8.25 8.95
N VAL A 15 -7.56 -8.88 7.86
CA VAL A 15 -6.74 -9.79 7.06
C VAL A 15 -5.55 -9.06 6.45
N ILE A 16 -5.73 -7.85 5.91
CA ILE A 16 -4.63 -7.09 5.30
C ILE A 16 -3.84 -6.28 6.34
N GLN A 17 -4.50 -5.81 7.40
CA GLN A 17 -3.85 -5.07 8.50
C GLN A 17 -2.82 -5.92 9.26
N SER A 18 -3.05 -7.22 9.37
CA SER A 18 -2.12 -8.16 10.02
C SER A 18 -0.94 -8.58 9.14
N ARG A 19 -0.86 -8.12 7.89
CA ARG A 19 0.16 -8.55 6.92
C ARG A 19 1.22 -7.48 6.71
N LYS A 20 2.43 -7.95 6.37
CA LYS A 20 3.51 -7.11 5.86
C LYS A 20 3.31 -6.94 4.36
N VAL A 21 3.15 -5.70 3.89
CA VAL A 21 2.87 -5.39 2.49
C VAL A 21 4.09 -4.71 1.88
N LEU A 22 4.61 -5.30 0.79
CA LEU A 22 5.68 -4.72 -0.01
C LEU A 22 5.10 -4.19 -1.33
N VAL A 23 5.22 -2.89 -1.56
CA VAL A 23 4.84 -2.25 -2.82
C VAL A 23 6.09 -2.05 -3.67
N ILE A 24 6.13 -2.66 -4.85
CA ILE A 24 7.27 -2.54 -5.77
C ILE A 24 6.93 -1.49 -6.83
N GLY A 25 7.74 -0.42 -6.90
CA GLY A 25 7.48 0.72 -7.76
C GLY A 25 6.56 1.75 -7.11
N TYR A 26 6.87 3.04 -7.31
CA TYR A 26 6.15 4.15 -6.72
C TYR A 26 5.67 5.17 -7.77
N GLY A 27 5.05 4.64 -8.83
CA GLY A 27 4.31 5.43 -9.82
C GLY A 27 2.90 5.78 -9.33
N SER A 28 1.99 6.12 -10.25
CA SER A 28 0.60 6.50 -9.94
C SER A 28 -0.14 5.43 -9.12
N GLN A 29 -0.08 4.16 -9.55
CA GLN A 29 -0.79 3.06 -8.88
C GLN A 29 -0.14 2.69 -7.54
N GLY A 30 1.19 2.49 -7.52
CA GLY A 30 1.91 2.11 -6.29
C GLY A 30 1.79 3.16 -5.20
N ARG A 31 1.80 4.45 -5.55
CA ARG A 31 1.56 5.55 -4.60
C ARG A 31 0.16 5.50 -4.00
N THR A 32 -0.86 5.44 -4.85
CA THR A 32 -2.26 5.44 -4.39
C THR A 32 -2.57 4.21 -3.55
N GLN A 33 -2.09 3.03 -3.95
CA GLN A 33 -2.25 1.79 -3.19
C GLN A 33 -1.56 1.86 -1.83
N ALA A 34 -0.32 2.35 -1.77
CA ALA A 34 0.42 2.47 -0.51
C ALA A 34 -0.23 3.47 0.46
N LEU A 35 -0.70 4.62 -0.03
CA LEU A 35 -1.35 5.63 0.79
C LEU A 35 -2.72 5.17 1.27
N ASN A 36 -3.56 4.61 0.39
CA ASN A 36 -4.87 4.11 0.77
C ASN A 36 -4.76 2.98 1.79
N ALA A 37 -3.86 2.02 1.59
CA ALA A 37 -3.66 0.93 2.55
C ALA A 37 -3.19 1.44 3.93
N ARG A 38 -2.32 2.46 3.96
CA ARG A 38 -1.89 3.10 5.20
C ARG A 38 -3.06 3.76 5.92
N ASP A 39 -3.85 4.53 5.17
CA ASP A 39 -4.99 5.25 5.72
C ASP A 39 -6.13 4.28 6.14
N SER A 40 -6.17 3.07 5.57
CA SER A 40 -7.00 1.93 6.00
C SER A 40 -6.43 1.13 7.19
N GLY A 41 -5.36 1.60 7.84
CA GLY A 41 -4.84 1.02 9.09
C GLY A 41 -3.76 -0.06 8.91
N VAL A 42 -3.26 -0.31 7.71
CA VAL A 42 -2.13 -1.23 7.50
C VAL A 42 -0.84 -0.54 7.95
N THR A 43 -0.23 -1.04 9.02
CA THR A 43 0.95 -0.41 9.64
C THR A 43 2.27 -0.86 9.02
N GLN A 44 2.32 -2.09 8.50
CA GLN A 44 3.55 -2.73 8.02
C GLN A 44 3.69 -2.61 6.50
N ILE A 45 3.76 -1.39 5.97
CA ILE A 45 3.93 -1.12 4.53
C ILE A 45 5.36 -0.66 4.24
N ARG A 46 6.00 -1.28 3.25
CA ARG A 46 7.29 -0.85 2.70
C ARG A 46 7.17 -0.65 1.19
N VAL A 47 7.91 0.32 0.66
CA VAL A 47 7.97 0.59 -0.79
C VAL A 47 9.39 0.31 -1.28
N ALA A 48 9.53 -0.54 -2.30
CA ALA A 48 10.79 -0.83 -2.96
C ALA A 48 10.89 -0.07 -4.29
N LEU A 49 12.03 0.57 -4.50
CA LEU A 49 12.39 1.25 -5.75
C LEU A 49 13.76 0.74 -6.20
N LYS A 50 13.99 0.73 -7.51
CA LYS A 50 15.32 0.46 -8.05
C LYS A 50 16.26 1.60 -7.59
N PRO A 51 17.48 1.31 -7.10
CA PRO A 51 18.34 2.31 -6.44
C PRO A 51 18.67 3.56 -7.27
N ASP A 52 18.68 3.42 -8.59
CA ASP A 52 18.96 4.45 -9.58
C ASP A 52 17.71 5.25 -10.01
N LEU A 53 16.51 4.81 -9.66
CA LEU A 53 15.27 5.49 -10.01
C LEU A 53 14.91 6.53 -8.96
N ARG A 54 14.90 7.81 -9.38
CA ARG A 54 14.37 8.89 -8.57
C ARG A 54 12.84 8.80 -8.55
N PRO A 55 12.20 8.68 -7.37
CA PRO A 55 10.75 8.78 -7.30
C PRO A 55 10.33 10.20 -7.70
N ALA A 56 9.26 10.33 -8.50
CA ALA A 56 8.74 11.63 -8.97
C ALA A 56 8.37 12.58 -7.80
N GLN A 57 8.08 12.02 -6.62
CA GLN A 57 8.00 12.73 -5.35
C GLN A 57 8.74 11.90 -4.29
N LYS A 58 9.72 12.53 -3.63
CA LYS A 58 10.47 11.90 -2.54
C LYS A 58 9.46 11.44 -1.46
N PRO A 59 9.37 10.14 -1.14
CA PRO A 59 8.57 9.72 0.01
C PRO A 59 9.12 10.46 1.23
N ARG A 60 8.24 11.16 1.98
CA ARG A 60 8.65 11.82 3.23
C ARG A 60 9.36 10.76 4.09
N PRO A 61 10.50 11.08 4.72
CA PRO A 61 11.15 10.14 5.63
C PRO A 61 10.18 9.90 6.80
N MET A 62 9.45 8.80 6.74
CA MET A 62 8.68 8.30 7.87
C MET A 62 9.68 7.56 8.74
N VAL A 63 10.06 8.23 9.83
CA VAL A 63 10.83 7.65 10.93
C VAL A 63 10.20 6.31 11.30
N SER A 64 10.89 5.22 11.01
CA SER A 64 10.93 4.08 11.94
C SER A 64 12.28 3.39 11.83
N ARG A 65 13.02 3.60 12.92
CA ARG A 65 14.20 2.87 13.35
C ARG A 65 13.75 1.42 13.58
N TRP A 66 14.33 0.49 12.80
CA TRP A 66 14.12 -0.98 12.82
C TRP A 66 12.71 -1.46 12.44
#